data_AF-A0AA95GK96-F1
#
_entry.id   AF-A0AA95GK96-F1
#
_cell.length_a   1.000
_cell.length_b   1.000
_cell.length_c   1.000
_cell.angle_alpha   90.00
_cell.angle_beta   90.00
_cell.angle_gamma   90.00
#
_symmetry.space_group_name_H-M   'P 1'
#
loop_
_entity.id
_entity.type
_entity.pdbx_description
1 polymer ?
#
loop_
_entity_poly.entity_id
_entity_poly.type
_entity_poly.pdbx_seq_one_letter_code
_entity_poly.pdbx_strand_id
1 'polypeptide(L)'
;MSSLKARLLAPDSYVEKHAIFDVDVYLRRLTIAELDTYEQALKQAQDSGSNTQASIAGANLILKTLCDKAGKPLPAEELPTAEELIATKSTQSLIEALKFVQQFSCGSLDNAKKN
;
A
#
# COMPACT_ATOMS: atom_id res chain seq x y z
N MET A 1 12.68 -9.56 -29.01
CA MET A 1 13.55 -10.31 -28.09
C MET A 1 13.72 -9.49 -26.82
N SER A 2 12.93 -9.73 -25.77
CA SER A 2 13.05 -8.96 -24.53
C SER A 2 14.34 -9.35 -23.81
N SER A 3 15.28 -8.41 -23.66
CA SER A 3 16.57 -8.63 -23.01
C SER A 3 16.39 -9.18 -21.59
N LEU A 4 17.33 -10.00 -21.10
CA LEU A 4 17.34 -10.56 -19.74
C LEU A 4 17.09 -9.48 -18.67
N LYS A 5 17.71 -8.31 -18.84
CA LYS A 5 17.49 -7.13 -18.00
C LYS A 5 16.00 -6.72 -17.92
N ALA A 6 15.28 -6.70 -19.04
CA ALA A 6 13.86 -6.35 -19.07
C ALA A 6 12.98 -7.41 -18.39
N ARG A 7 13.40 -8.68 -18.39
CA ARG A 7 12.69 -9.75 -17.67
C ARG A 7 12.93 -9.70 -16.17
N LEU A 8 14.14 -9.35 -15.73
CA LEU A 8 14.49 -9.20 -14.30
C LEU A 8 13.90 -7.93 -13.68
N LEU A 9 13.74 -6.87 -14.48
CA LEU A 9 13.10 -5.61 -14.06
C LEU A 9 11.58 -5.62 -14.29
N ALA A 10 11.00 -6.73 -14.74
CA ALA A 10 9.56 -6.82 -14.89
C ALA A 10 8.91 -6.74 -13.50
N PRO A 11 7.85 -5.92 -13.33
CA PRO A 11 7.18 -5.78 -12.05
C PRO A 11 6.61 -7.12 -11.59
N ASP A 12 6.77 -7.40 -10.29
CA ASP A 12 6.20 -8.59 -9.69
C ASP A 12 4.68 -8.55 -9.87
N SER A 13 4.13 -9.57 -10.55
CA SER A 13 2.73 -9.59 -10.96
C SER A 13 1.80 -10.15 -9.88
N TYR A 14 2.25 -10.22 -8.63
CA TYR A 14 1.43 -10.74 -7.54
C TYR A 14 0.35 -9.71 -7.16
N VAL A 15 -0.89 -10.03 -7.54
CA VAL A 15 -2.08 -9.23 -7.27
C VAL A 15 -3.12 -10.13 -6.62
N GLU A 16 -3.68 -9.68 -5.50
CA GLU A 16 -4.72 -10.41 -4.79
C GLU A 16 -5.91 -9.49 -4.49
N LYS A 17 -7.12 -10.03 -4.56
CA LYS A 17 -8.34 -9.29 -4.23
C LYS A 17 -8.57 -9.36 -2.73
N HIS A 18 -8.65 -8.20 -2.08
CA HIS A 18 -8.94 -8.09 -0.65
C HIS A 18 -9.94 -6.96 -0.38
N ALA A 19 -10.65 -7.07 0.73
CA ALA A 19 -11.51 -6.00 1.21
C ALA A 19 -10.72 -5.02 2.07
N ILE A 20 -10.64 -3.76 1.66
CA ILE A 20 -10.06 -2.66 2.43
C ILE A 20 -11.13 -1.59 2.60
N PHE A 21 -11.38 -1.16 3.84
CA PHE A 21 -12.47 -0.24 4.18
C PHE A 21 -13.86 -0.71 3.72
N ASP A 22 -14.13 -2.01 3.79
CA ASP A 22 -15.36 -2.65 3.30
C ASP A 22 -15.54 -2.60 1.77
N VAL A 23 -14.50 -2.21 1.03
CA VAL A 23 -14.49 -2.17 -0.43
C VAL A 23 -13.55 -3.23 -0.98
N ASP A 24 -14.07 -4.03 -1.90
CA ASP A 24 -13.31 -5.00 -2.67
C ASP A 24 -12.32 -4.29 -3.61
N VAL A 25 -11.03 -4.43 -3.33
CA VAL A 25 -9.94 -3.83 -4.09
C VAL A 25 -8.88 -4.88 -4.46
N TYR A 26 -8.09 -4.59 -5.50
CA TYR A 26 -6.95 -5.41 -5.85
C TYR A 26 -5.68 -4.79 -5.26
N LEU A 27 -4.91 -5.61 -4.56
CA LEU A 27 -3.67 -5.20 -3.91
C LEU A 27 -2.48 -5.86 -4.59
N ARG A 28 -1.46 -5.07 -4.89
CA ARG A 28 -0.13 -5.56 -5.30
C ARG A 28 0.84 -5.52 -4.13
N ARG A 29 1.89 -6.33 -4.20
CA ARG A 29 2.99 -6.27 -3.24
C ARG A 29 3.78 -4.97 -3.42
N LEU A 30 4.10 -4.32 -2.32
CA LEU A 30 5.01 -3.18 -2.30
C LEU A 30 6.43 -3.65 -2.52
N THR A 31 7.19 -2.83 -3.22
CA THR A 31 8.64 -3.03 -3.32
C THR A 31 9.34 -2.56 -2.04
N ILE A 32 10.53 -3.09 -1.78
CA ILE A 32 11.37 -2.67 -0.64
C ILE A 32 11.61 -1.14 -0.69
N ALA A 33 11.81 -0.57 -1.88
CA ALA A 33 12.00 0.87 -2.05
C ALA A 33 10.77 1.69 -1.61
N GLU A 34 9.55 1.19 -1.84
CA GLU A 34 8.33 1.86 -1.41
C GLU A 34 8.13 1.78 0.11
N LEU A 35 8.45 0.63 0.72
CA LEU A 35 8.44 0.46 2.17
C LEU A 35 9.47 1.38 2.85
N ASP A 36 10.69 1.43 2.31
CA ASP A 36 11.76 2.29 2.82
C ASP A 36 11.37 3.78 2.72
N THR A 37 10.78 4.19 1.59
CA THR A 37 10.25 5.56 1.42
C THR A 37 9.21 5.89 2.48
N TYR A 38 8.33 4.95 2.82
CA TYR A 38 7.34 5.13 3.88
C TYR A 38 7.98 5.24 5.26
N GLU A 39 8.96 4.40 5.58
CA GLU A 39 9.69 4.49 6.86
C GLU A 39 10.41 5.82 7.01
N GLN A 40 11.02 6.33 5.94
CA GLN A 40 11.62 7.68 5.93
C GLN A 40 10.57 8.77 6.18
N ALA A 41 9.41 8.70 5.51
CA ALA A 41 8.33 9.66 5.70
C ALA A 41 7.77 9.63 7.13
N LEU A 42 7.61 8.45 7.72
CA LEU A 42 7.24 8.31 9.13
C LEU A 42 8.26 8.96 10.06
N LYS A 43 9.55 8.71 9.82
CA LYS A 43 10.62 9.25 10.65
C LYS A 43 10.65 10.78 10.57
N GLN A 44 10.47 11.34 9.38
CA GLN A 44 10.34 12.80 9.19
C GLN A 44 9.10 13.37 9.88
N ALA A 45 7.96 12.68 9.82
CA ALA A 45 6.74 13.08 10.49
C ALA A 45 6.89 13.09 12.02
N GLN A 46 7.58 12.09 12.57
CA GLN A 46 7.90 12.01 14.00
C GLN A 46 8.86 13.13 14.42
N ASP A 47 9.92 13.38 13.65
CA ASP A 47 10.89 14.46 13.91
C ASP A 47 10.22 15.84 13.89
N SER A 48 9.26 16.02 12.97
CA SER A 48 8.46 17.24 12.86
C SER A 48 7.33 17.33 13.90
N GLY A 49 7.12 16.30 14.73
CA GLY A 49 6.02 16.24 15.70
C GLY A 49 4.61 16.24 15.08
N SER A 50 4.47 15.90 13.80
CA SER A 50 3.22 16.00 13.06
C SER A 50 2.57 14.64 12.82
N ASN A 51 1.63 14.26 13.69
CA ASN A 51 0.85 13.03 13.54
C ASN A 51 0.02 12.99 12.25
N THR A 52 -0.34 14.16 11.70
CA THR A 52 -1.04 14.27 10.42
C THR A 52 -0.16 13.79 9.28
N GLN A 53 1.12 14.19 9.25
CA GLN A 53 2.07 13.75 8.22
C GLN A 53 2.28 12.23 8.23
N ALA A 54 2.35 11.62 9.42
CA ALA A 54 2.44 10.16 9.55
C ALA A 54 1.18 9.47 8.98
N SER A 55 0.01 10.05 9.23
CA SER A 55 -1.27 9.54 8.71
C SER A 55 -1.36 9.68 7.18
N ILE A 56 -0.89 10.81 6.62
CA ILE A 56 -0.79 11.05 5.18
C ILE A 56 0.18 10.04 4.54
N ALA A 57 1.32 9.78 5.17
CA ALA A 57 2.27 8.78 4.68
C ALA A 57 1.65 7.38 4.63
N GLY A 58 0.91 7.00 5.68
CA GLY A 58 0.21 5.70 5.74
C GLY A 58 -0.88 5.58 4.68
N ALA A 59 -1.72 6.60 4.53
CA ALA A 59 -2.74 6.67 3.50
C ALA A 59 -2.13 6.57 2.08
N ASN A 60 -1.05 7.31 1.80
CA ASN A 60 -0.34 7.22 0.53
C ASN A 60 0.22 5.82 0.26
N LEU A 61 0.73 5.14 1.27
CA LEU A 61 1.23 3.78 1.10
C LEU A 61 0.10 2.80 0.73
N ILE A 62 -1.06 2.92 1.39
CA ILE A 62 -2.25 2.13 1.05
C ILE A 62 -2.68 2.44 -0.39
N LEU A 63 -2.77 3.71 -0.78
CA LEU A 63 -3.16 4.06 -2.16
C LEU A 63 -2.20 3.50 -3.21
N LYS A 64 -0.89 3.42 -2.90
CA LYS A 64 0.12 2.82 -3.79
C LYS A 64 -0.04 1.31 -3.96
N THR A 65 -0.61 0.61 -2.98
CA THR A 65 -0.85 -0.84 -3.07
C THR A 65 -2.10 -1.14 -3.90
N LEU A 66 -3.04 -0.21 -3.96
CA LEU A 66 -4.23 -0.34 -4.80
C LEU A 66 -3.82 -0.38 -6.28
N CYS A 67 -4.33 -1.39 -6.97
CA CYS A 67 -4.08 -1.62 -8.38
C CYS A 67 -5.34 -2.17 -9.05
N ASP A 68 -5.32 -2.22 -10.37
CA ASP A 68 -6.30 -2.92 -11.16
C ASP A 68 -6.04 -4.44 -11.17
N LYS A 69 -6.99 -5.24 -11.67
CA LYS A 69 -6.84 -6.69 -11.92
C LYS A 69 -5.57 -7.05 -12.68
N ALA A 70 -5.10 -6.15 -13.55
CA ALA A 70 -3.87 -6.32 -14.30
C ALA A 70 -2.58 -5.98 -13.53
N GLY A 71 -2.66 -5.64 -12.23
CA GLY A 71 -1.52 -5.21 -11.40
C GLY A 71 -0.99 -3.82 -11.72
N LYS A 72 -1.74 -3.04 -12.49
CA LYS A 72 -1.39 -1.67 -12.85
C LYS A 72 -1.93 -0.69 -11.80
N PRO A 73 -1.22 0.39 -11.49
CA PRO A 73 -1.75 1.43 -10.60
C PRO A 73 -3.07 1.97 -11.16
N LEU A 74 -4.04 2.20 -10.27
CA LEU A 74 -5.31 2.81 -10.62
C LEU A 74 -5.10 4.28 -11.01
N PRO A 75 -5.90 4.82 -11.95
CA PRO A 75 -5.86 6.24 -12.27
C PRO A 75 -6.23 7.10 -11.06
N ALA A 76 -5.60 8.26 -10.93
CA ALA A 76 -5.82 9.17 -9.80
C ALA A 76 -7.28 9.67 -9.70
N GLU A 77 -8.05 9.62 -10.79
CA GLU A 77 -9.48 9.98 -10.82
C GLU A 77 -10.37 8.97 -10.07
N GLU A 78 -9.92 7.72 -9.94
CA GLU A 78 -10.67 6.66 -9.25
C GLU A 78 -10.17 6.41 -7.82
N LEU A 79 -9.08 7.06 -7.43
CA LEU A 79 -8.50 6.95 -6.09
C LEU A 79 -8.80 8.21 -5.27
N PRO A 80 -9.22 8.08 -4.00
CA PRO A 80 -9.26 9.23 -3.11
C PRO A 80 -7.84 9.73 -2.85
N THR A 81 -7.70 11.02 -2.56
CA THR A 81 -6.43 11.57 -2.08
C THR A 81 -6.16 11.11 -0.65
N ALA A 82 -4.89 11.09 -0.24
CA ALA A 82 -4.50 10.74 1.12
C ALA A 82 -5.21 11.64 2.15
N GLU A 83 -5.40 12.92 1.84
CA GLU A 83 -6.11 13.90 2.67
C GLU A 83 -7.60 13.56 2.83
N GLU A 84 -8.29 13.25 1.74
CA GLU A 84 -9.70 12.81 1.79
C GLU A 84 -9.86 11.51 2.57
N LEU A 85 -8.90 10.59 2.41
CA LEU A 85 -8.89 9.31 3.13
C LEU A 85 -8.74 9.52 4.64
N ILE A 86 -7.82 10.37 5.09
CA ILE A 86 -7.63 10.67 6.53
C ILE A 86 -8.74 11.53 7.13
N ALA A 87 -9.42 12.35 6.32
CA ALA A 87 -10.56 13.14 6.76
C ALA A 87 -11.82 12.28 6.90
N THR A 88 -11.96 11.24 6.06
CA THR A 88 -13.15 10.39 6.02
C THR A 88 -13.04 9.15 6.92
N LYS A 89 -11.85 8.54 7.02
CA LYS A 89 -11.65 7.28 7.75
C LYS A 89 -11.07 7.53 9.13
N SER A 90 -11.52 6.75 10.10
CA SER A 90 -10.96 6.74 11.45
C SER A 90 -9.50 6.31 11.43
N THR A 91 -8.68 6.91 12.32
CA THR A 91 -7.26 6.57 12.50
C THR A 91 -7.04 5.07 12.69
N GLN A 92 -7.94 4.41 13.43
CA GLN A 92 -7.92 2.97 13.63
C GLN A 92 -7.98 2.18 12.32
N SER A 93 -8.96 2.50 11.45
CA SER A 93 -9.13 1.83 10.16
C SER A 93 -7.93 2.02 9.24
N LEU A 94 -7.30 3.20 9.26
CA LEU A 94 -6.08 3.48 8.50
C LEU A 94 -4.92 2.62 8.99
N ILE A 95 -4.71 2.53 10.30
CA ILE A 95 -3.64 1.71 10.89
C ILE A 95 -3.85 0.22 10.55
N GLU A 96 -5.08 -0.27 10.60
CA GLU A 96 -5.40 -1.65 10.23
C GLU A 96 -5.12 -1.94 8.75
N ALA A 97 -5.62 -1.09 7.85
CA ALA A 97 -5.36 -1.21 6.42
C ALA A 97 -3.86 -1.14 6.11
N LEU A 98 -3.14 -0.23 6.77
CA LEU A 98 -1.70 -0.09 6.63
C LEU A 98 -0.94 -1.34 7.08
N LYS A 99 -1.25 -1.87 8.28
CA LYS A 99 -0.65 -3.11 8.78
C LYS A 99 -0.92 -4.26 7.82
N PHE A 100 -2.15 -4.36 7.31
CA PHE A 100 -2.54 -5.37 6.34
C PHE A 100 -1.68 -5.28 5.07
N VAL A 101 -1.53 -4.10 4.45
CA VAL A 101 -0.74 -3.96 3.22
C VAL A 101 0.76 -4.21 3.45
N GLN A 102 1.28 -3.87 4.63
CA GLN A 102 2.66 -4.19 5.00
C GLN A 102 2.86 -5.71 5.15
N GLN A 103 1.96 -6.40 5.86
CA GLN A 103 2.00 -7.86 6.02
C GLN A 103 1.83 -8.59 4.68
N PHE A 104 0.93 -8.09 3.82
CA PHE A 104 0.72 -8.58 2.46
C PHE A 104 1.99 -8.47 1.61
N SER A 105 2.70 -7.35 1.73
CA SER A 105 3.91 -7.07 0.94
C SER A 105 5.14 -7.83 1.43
N CYS A 106 5.31 -7.98 2.75
CA CYS A 106 6.41 -8.76 3.35
C CYS A 106 6.22 -10.28 3.24
N GLY A 107 5.14 -10.76 2.61
CA GLY A 107 4.89 -12.19 2.41
C GLY A 107 4.39 -12.93 3.65
N SER A 108 4.05 -12.22 4.73
CA SER A 108 3.56 -12.81 5.99
C SER A 108 2.04 -13.04 6.00
N LEU A 109 1.46 -13.40 4.86
CA LEU A 109 0.19 -14.16 4.85
C LEU A 109 0.43 -15.67 4.94
N ASP A 110 1.68 -16.10 5.11
CA ASP A 110 2.01 -17.42 5.63
C ASP A 110 1.55 -17.49 7.10
N ASN A 111 0.46 -18.24 7.37
CA ASN A 111 -0.14 -18.58 8.68
C ASN A 111 -1.42 -17.86 9.18
N ALA A 112 -2.30 -17.35 8.31
CA ALA A 112 -3.64 -16.92 8.77
C ALA A 112 -4.85 -17.46 7.97
N LYS A 113 -4.65 -18.48 7.12
CA LYS A 113 -5.72 -19.41 6.73
C LYS A 113 -5.32 -20.83 7.14
N LYS A 114 -5.55 -21.13 8.43
CA LYS A 114 -5.64 -22.48 9.01
C LYS A 114 -6.83 -23.22 8.35
N ASN A 115 -6.69 -24.53 8.12
CA ASN A 115 -7.47 -25.61 8.77
C ASN A 115 -8.99 -25.40 8.76
#